data_AF-A0A2S3QL32-F1
#
_entry.id   AF-A0A2S3QL32-F1
#
_cell.length_a   1.000
_cell.length_b   1.000
_cell.length_c   1.000
_cell.angle_alpha   90.00
_cell.angle_beta   90.00
_cell.angle_gamma   90.00
#
_symmetry.space_group_name_H-M   'P 1'
#
loop_
_entity.id
_entity.type
_entity.pdbx_description
1 polymer ?
#
loop_
_entity_poly.entity_id
_entity_poly.type
_entity_poly.pdbx_seq_one_letter_code
_entity_poly.pdbx_strand_id
1 'polypeptide(L)'
;MVKKMWGKIYCCTIAALLLATAWAAPHEGHDHGGHTADHHHHLHHGKDEPHPSHEGGTDACHLLSPHNADFAFSLYKKLAFHPDAEGKNIFFSPVGISMALSMLAVGAKGSTHSQIY
;
A
#
# COMPACT_ATOMS: atom_id res chain seq x y z
N MET A 1 -33.41 22.21 0.60
CA MET A 1 -32.49 22.77 1.62
C MET A 1 -31.50 21.76 2.22
N VAL A 2 -31.82 20.46 2.24
CA VAL A 2 -30.98 19.39 2.84
C VAL A 2 -29.68 19.09 2.07
N LYS A 3 -29.68 19.14 0.72
CA LYS A 3 -28.48 18.86 -0.11
C LYS A 3 -27.31 19.82 0.12
N LYS A 4 -27.59 21.09 0.49
CA LYS A 4 -26.56 22.12 0.77
C LYS A 4 -25.86 21.88 2.11
N MET A 5 -26.51 21.19 3.04
CA MET A 5 -25.99 20.93 4.37
C MET A 5 -24.95 19.80 4.35
N TRP A 6 -25.13 18.83 3.45
CA TRP A 6 -24.21 17.69 3.34
C TRP A 6 -22.86 18.09 2.76
N GLY A 7 -22.82 18.97 1.76
CA GLY A 7 -21.56 19.49 1.19
C GLY A 7 -20.69 20.24 2.21
N LYS A 8 -21.32 20.96 3.17
CA LYS A 8 -20.58 21.64 4.25
C LYS A 8 -19.97 20.65 5.24
N ILE A 9 -20.66 19.55 5.52
CA ILE A 9 -20.18 18.49 6.43
C ILE A 9 -19.00 17.74 5.81
N TYR A 10 -19.07 17.39 4.51
CA TYR A 10 -17.96 16.75 3.80
C TYR A 10 -16.71 17.63 3.72
N CYS A 11 -16.86 18.94 3.50
CA CYS A 11 -15.72 19.85 3.54
C CYS A 11 -15.07 19.90 4.92
N CYS A 12 -15.87 19.91 6.00
CA CYS A 12 -15.34 19.95 7.36
C CYS A 12 -14.59 18.67 7.73
N THR A 13 -15.07 17.49 7.32
CA THR A 13 -14.38 16.23 7.60
C THR A 13 -13.07 16.10 6.82
N ILE A 14 -13.07 16.50 5.55
CA ILE A 14 -11.85 16.47 4.72
C ILE A 14 -10.80 17.46 5.25
N ALA A 15 -11.22 18.68 5.63
CA ALA A 15 -10.31 19.67 6.20
C ALA A 15 -9.69 19.20 7.52
N ALA A 16 -10.49 18.57 8.41
CA ALA A 16 -9.99 18.02 9.66
C ALA A 16 -9.00 16.84 9.43
N LEU A 17 -9.28 15.98 8.45
CA LEU A 17 -8.39 14.86 8.10
C LEU A 17 -7.04 15.35 7.58
N LEU A 18 -7.04 16.36 6.70
CA LEU A 18 -5.82 16.98 6.17
C LEU A 18 -4.99 17.66 7.26
N LEU A 19 -5.64 18.34 8.21
CA LEU A 19 -4.97 19.01 9.33
C LEU A 19 -4.29 18.00 10.29
N ALA A 20 -4.92 16.85 10.52
CA ALA A 20 -4.35 15.80 11.35
C ALA A 20 -3.11 15.13 10.72
N THR A 21 -3.08 14.99 9.39
CA THR A 21 -1.91 14.43 8.69
C THR A 21 -0.70 15.37 8.67
N ALA A 22 -0.92 16.68 8.73
CA ALA A 22 0.15 17.66 8.80
C ALA A 22 0.87 17.69 10.16
N TRP A 23 0.20 17.27 11.25
CA TRP A 23 0.78 17.25 12.60
C TRP A 23 1.55 15.96 12.94
N ALA A 24 1.41 14.92 12.12
CA ALA A 24 2.11 13.64 12.32
C ALA A 24 3.47 13.55 11.60
N ALA A 25 3.95 14.64 10.99
CA ALA A 25 5.32 14.71 10.49
C ALA A 25 6.28 14.96 11.67
N PRO A 26 7.21 14.03 11.98
CA PRO A 26 8.32 14.34 12.86
C PRO A 26 9.11 15.48 12.21
N HIS A 27 9.26 16.58 12.94
CA HIS A 27 10.14 17.66 12.56
C HIS A 27 11.58 17.13 12.70
N GLU A 28 12.18 16.71 11.58
CA GLU A 28 13.60 16.42 11.52
C GLU A 28 14.37 17.71 11.80
N GLY A 29 14.80 17.84 13.05
CA GLY A 29 15.80 18.83 13.45
C GLY A 29 17.12 18.47 12.76
N HIS A 30 17.48 19.28 11.77
CA HIS A 30 18.79 19.27 11.15
C HIS A 30 19.74 20.06 12.06
N ASP A 31 20.47 19.38 12.95
CA ASP A 31 21.60 19.96 13.65
C ASP A 31 22.91 19.48 12.99
N HIS A 32 23.54 20.39 12.25
CA HIS A 32 24.90 20.26 11.76
C HIS A 32 25.86 20.71 12.87
N GLY A 33 26.59 19.78 13.49
CA GLY A 33 27.61 20.08 14.48
C GLY A 33 28.87 19.23 14.30
N GLY A 34 29.95 19.85 13.81
CA GLY A 34 31.34 19.47 14.07
C GLY A 34 31.95 18.35 13.23
N HIS A 35 32.63 18.70 12.14
CA HIS A 35 33.59 17.79 11.50
C HIS A 35 34.81 17.56 12.41
N THR A 36 34.92 16.39 13.01
CA THR A 36 36.20 15.85 13.49
C THR A 36 36.78 14.96 12.41
N ALA A 37 37.89 15.41 11.84
CA ALA A 37 38.69 14.68 10.88
C ALA A 37 39.40 13.52 11.59
N ASP A 38 38.95 12.28 11.39
CA ASP A 38 39.74 11.10 11.77
C ASP A 38 39.38 9.89 10.89
N HIS A 39 40.31 9.63 9.96
CA HIS A 39 40.70 8.37 9.32
C HIS A 39 39.68 7.50 8.56
N HIS A 40 39.78 7.59 7.23
CA HIS A 40 39.30 6.61 6.26
C HIS A 40 39.97 5.23 6.46
N HIS A 41 39.28 4.30 7.11
CA HIS A 41 39.55 2.88 6.93
C HIS A 41 38.62 2.33 5.85
N HIS A 42 39.06 2.39 4.59
CA HIS A 42 38.45 1.61 3.52
C HIS A 42 38.73 0.13 3.79
N LEU A 43 37.73 -0.59 4.31
CA LEU A 43 37.71 -2.05 4.31
C LEU A 43 37.66 -2.50 2.85
N HIS A 44 38.82 -2.84 2.30
CA HIS A 44 38.91 -3.54 1.02
C HIS A 44 38.32 -4.94 1.22
N HIS A 45 37.08 -5.14 0.75
CA HIS A 45 36.46 -6.45 0.74
C HIS A 45 37.25 -7.36 -0.21
N GLY A 46 37.80 -8.45 0.34
CA GLY A 46 38.49 -9.48 -0.42
C GLY A 46 37.57 -10.09 -1.47
N LYS A 47 38.11 -10.33 -2.67
CA LYS A 47 37.36 -10.74 -3.87
C LYS A 47 36.81 -12.17 -3.82
N ASP A 48 36.99 -12.87 -2.70
CA ASP A 48 36.70 -14.30 -2.53
C ASP A 48 35.77 -14.60 -1.33
N GLU A 49 35.17 -13.57 -0.70
CA GLU A 49 34.14 -13.77 0.33
C GLU A 49 32.80 -14.12 -0.34
N PRO A 50 32.22 -15.30 -0.08
CA PRO A 50 30.88 -15.61 -0.56
C PRO A 50 29.94 -14.57 0.04
N HIS A 51 29.28 -13.79 -0.81
CA HIS A 51 28.15 -12.98 -0.36
C HIS A 51 27.20 -13.90 0.41
N PRO A 52 26.73 -13.52 1.61
CA PRO A 52 25.72 -14.30 2.29
C PRO A 52 24.54 -14.41 1.32
N SER A 53 24.39 -15.59 0.73
CA SER A 53 23.23 -15.95 -0.04
C SER A 53 22.05 -15.64 0.85
N HIS A 54 21.12 -14.81 0.36
CA HIS A 54 19.86 -14.53 1.04
C HIS A 54 19.01 -15.79 0.98
N GLU A 55 19.45 -16.84 1.68
CA GLU A 55 18.76 -18.09 1.83
C GLU A 55 17.77 -17.91 2.99
N GLY A 56 16.49 -18.15 2.72
CA GLY A 56 15.60 -18.65 3.77
C GLY A 56 14.37 -17.82 4.11
N GLY A 57 13.94 -16.89 3.26
CA GLY A 57 12.61 -16.31 3.37
C GLY A 57 12.03 -16.12 1.98
N THR A 58 11.06 -16.94 1.57
CA THR A 58 10.15 -16.51 0.50
C THR A 58 9.54 -15.21 0.97
N ASP A 59 9.86 -14.11 0.30
CA ASP A 59 9.26 -12.84 0.64
C ASP A 59 7.73 -12.96 0.52
N ALA A 60 7.00 -12.32 1.43
CA ALA A 60 5.54 -12.37 1.39
C ALA A 60 4.99 -11.86 0.05
N CYS A 61 5.77 -10.99 -0.63
CA CYS A 61 5.47 -10.49 -1.96
C CYS A 61 5.44 -11.59 -3.04
N HIS A 62 6.44 -12.48 -3.11
CA HIS A 62 6.44 -13.59 -4.09
C HIS A 62 5.34 -14.61 -3.79
N LEU A 63 4.96 -14.79 -2.52
CA LEU A 63 3.85 -15.67 -2.16
C LEU A 63 2.48 -15.08 -2.56
N LEU A 64 2.27 -13.78 -2.37
CA LEU A 64 0.98 -13.13 -2.63
C LEU A 64 0.79 -12.68 -4.09
N SER A 65 1.88 -12.41 -4.80
CA SER A 65 1.87 -11.93 -6.19
C SER A 65 1.01 -12.80 -7.14
N PRO A 66 1.17 -14.13 -7.21
CA PRO A 66 0.39 -14.95 -8.14
C PRO A 66 -1.11 -14.92 -7.83
N HIS A 67 -1.49 -15.04 -6.54
CA HIS A 67 -2.89 -14.98 -6.13
C HIS A 67 -3.54 -13.62 -6.41
N ASN A 68 -2.82 -12.53 -6.16
CA ASN A 68 -3.29 -11.19 -6.48
C ASN A 68 -3.38 -10.95 -7.99
N ALA A 69 -2.49 -11.53 -8.79
CA ALA A 69 -2.56 -11.48 -10.25
C ALA A 69 -3.80 -12.23 -10.78
N ASP A 70 -4.06 -13.45 -10.29
CA ASP A 70 -5.24 -14.24 -10.66
C ASP A 70 -6.54 -13.50 -10.32
N PHE A 71 -6.60 -12.90 -9.13
CA PHE A 71 -7.70 -12.03 -8.72
C PHE A 71 -7.85 -10.83 -9.67
N ALA A 72 -6.76 -10.14 -9.99
CA ALA A 72 -6.76 -8.99 -10.91
C ALA A 72 -7.32 -9.36 -12.29
N PHE A 73 -6.86 -10.45 -12.88
CA PHE A 73 -7.33 -10.90 -14.19
C PHE A 73 -8.79 -11.32 -14.16
N SER A 74 -9.20 -12.03 -13.11
CA SER A 74 -10.60 -12.43 -12.92
C SER A 74 -11.52 -11.21 -12.82
N LEU A 75 -11.16 -10.22 -11.99
CA LEU A 75 -11.90 -8.98 -11.84
C LEU A 75 -11.93 -8.17 -13.14
N TYR A 76 -10.79 -8.02 -13.81
CA TYR A 76 -10.71 -7.32 -15.09
C TYR A 76 -11.65 -7.93 -16.12
N LYS A 77 -11.68 -9.27 -16.26
CA LYS A 77 -12.60 -9.94 -17.18
C LYS A 77 -14.05 -9.66 -16.83
N LYS A 78 -14.42 -9.71 -15.54
CA LYS A 78 -15.78 -9.39 -15.10
C LYS A 78 -16.18 -7.95 -15.42
N LEU A 79 -15.24 -7.00 -15.32
CA LEU A 79 -15.45 -5.60 -15.67
C LEU A 79 -15.52 -5.41 -17.19
N ALA A 80 -14.62 -6.04 -17.96
CA ALA A 80 -14.55 -5.91 -19.41
C ALA A 80 -15.77 -6.49 -20.13
N PHE A 81 -16.38 -7.55 -19.59
CA PHE A 81 -17.62 -8.11 -20.11
C PHE A 81 -18.88 -7.41 -19.57
N HIS A 82 -18.73 -6.38 -18.72
CA HIS A 82 -19.86 -5.61 -18.24
C HIS A 82 -20.34 -4.64 -19.32
N PRO A 83 -21.64 -4.58 -19.65
CA PRO A 83 -22.16 -3.68 -20.69
C PRO A 83 -21.76 -2.21 -20.47
N ASP A 84 -21.72 -1.76 -19.22
CA ASP A 84 -21.32 -0.40 -18.88
C ASP A 84 -19.84 -0.07 -19.16
N ALA A 85 -18.98 -1.06 -19.34
CA ALA A 85 -17.56 -0.86 -19.61
C ALA A 85 -17.24 -0.79 -21.11
N GLU A 86 -18.21 -1.04 -22.00
CA GLU A 86 -17.99 -1.01 -23.44
C GLU A 86 -17.47 0.37 -23.89
N GLY A 87 -16.33 0.37 -24.58
CA GLY A 87 -15.66 1.58 -25.06
C GLY A 87 -15.03 2.47 -23.97
N LYS A 88 -14.96 2.01 -22.71
CA LYS A 88 -14.39 2.77 -21.58
C LYS A 88 -13.07 2.17 -21.11
N ASN A 89 -12.24 3.04 -20.54
CA ASN A 89 -11.02 2.62 -19.87
C ASN A 89 -11.34 1.88 -18.57
N ILE A 90 -10.64 0.79 -18.30
CA ILE A 90 -10.71 0.04 -17.04
C ILE A 90 -9.36 0.18 -16.34
N PHE A 91 -9.37 0.81 -15.15
CA PHE A 91 -8.17 1.02 -14.34
C PHE A 91 -8.48 0.80 -12.87
N PHE A 92 -7.68 -0.02 -12.19
CA PHE A 92 -7.79 -0.27 -10.76
C PHE A 92 -6.47 -0.80 -10.20
N SER A 93 -6.32 -0.74 -8.87
CA SER A 93 -5.20 -1.35 -8.15
C SER A 93 -5.66 -2.69 -7.53
N PRO A 94 -5.18 -3.85 -8.02
CA PRO A 94 -5.59 -5.14 -7.47
C PRO A 94 -5.18 -5.30 -6.01
N VAL A 95 -3.93 -4.95 -5.69
CA VAL A 95 -3.39 -5.05 -4.32
C VAL A 95 -4.22 -4.19 -3.34
N GLY A 96 -4.61 -2.99 -3.77
CA GLY A 96 -5.44 -2.10 -2.94
C GLY A 96 -6.83 -2.68 -2.65
N ILE A 97 -7.47 -3.29 -3.65
CA ILE A 97 -8.77 -3.95 -3.46
C ILE A 97 -8.63 -5.16 -2.54
N SER A 98 -7.63 -6.01 -2.77
CA SER A 98 -7.37 -7.17 -1.91
C SER A 98 -7.11 -6.74 -0.46
N MET A 99 -6.33 -5.69 -0.23
CA MET A 99 -6.09 -5.14 1.11
C MET A 99 -7.39 -4.69 1.78
N ALA A 100 -8.25 -3.94 1.06
CA ALA A 100 -9.53 -3.51 1.60
C ALA A 100 -10.44 -4.70 1.95
N LEU A 101 -10.49 -5.72 1.09
CA LEU A 101 -11.22 -6.96 1.35
C LEU A 101 -10.66 -7.71 2.56
N SER A 102 -9.34 -7.80 2.72
CA SER A 102 -8.71 -8.39 3.90
C SER A 102 -9.12 -7.64 5.18
N MET A 103 -9.14 -6.31 5.17
CA MET A 103 -9.60 -5.52 6.32
C MET A 103 -11.07 -5.77 6.64
N LEU A 104 -11.92 -5.97 5.63
CA LEU A 104 -13.32 -6.34 5.82
C LEU A 104 -13.45 -7.77 6.38
N ALA A 105 -12.63 -8.70 5.92
CA ALA A 105 -12.62 -10.09 6.41
C ALA A 105 -12.32 -10.17 7.90
N VAL A 106 -11.39 -9.34 8.42
CA VAL A 106 -11.05 -9.28 9.86
C VAL A 106 -12.28 -8.99 10.73
N GLY A 107 -13.26 -8.22 10.23
CA GLY A 107 -14.51 -7.93 10.94
C GLY A 107 -15.70 -8.81 10.54
N ALA A 108 -15.56 -9.66 9.52
CA ALA A 108 -16.65 -10.47 8.99
C ALA A 108 -16.80 -11.80 9.76
N LYS A 109 -18.02 -12.37 9.76
CA LYS A 109 -18.31 -13.68 10.36
C LYS A 109 -19.21 -14.51 9.46
N GLY A 110 -19.15 -15.83 9.62
CA GLY A 110 -20.04 -16.77 8.92
C GLY A 110 -19.81 -16.78 7.42
N SER A 111 -20.90 -16.72 6.65
CA SER A 111 -20.86 -16.79 5.18
C SER A 111 -20.06 -15.62 4.57
N THR A 112 -20.17 -14.42 5.13
CA THR A 112 -19.47 -13.24 4.62
C THR A 112 -17.95 -13.39 4.71
N HIS A 113 -17.42 -13.93 5.81
CA HIS A 113 -15.99 -14.18 5.94
C HIS A 113 -15.53 -15.19 4.89
N SER A 114 -16.27 -16.30 4.73
CA SER A 114 -15.92 -17.40 3.82
C SER A 114 -15.99 -17.05 2.33
N GLN A 115 -16.71 -15.97 1.98
CA GLN A 115 -16.76 -15.47 0.61
C GLN A 115 -15.58 -14.54 0.28
N ILE A 116 -14.97 -13.94 1.31
CA ILE A 116 -13.87 -12.98 1.16
C ILE A 116 -12.51 -13.67 1.38
N TYR A 117 -12.45 -14.68 2.26
CA TYR A 117 -11.27 -15.47 2.64
C TYR A 117 -11.53 -16.96 2.42
#